data_AF-A0A376H3E7-F1
#
_entry.id   AF-A0A376H3E7-F1
#
_cell.length_a   1.000
_cell.length_b   1.000
_cell.length_c   1.000
_cell.angle_alpha   90.00
_cell.angle_beta   90.00
_cell.angle_gamma   90.00
#
_symmetry.space_group_name_H-M   'P 1'
#
loop_
_entity.id
_entity.type
_entity.pdbx_description
1 polymer ?
#
loop_
_entity_poly.entity_id
_entity_poly.type
_entity_poly.pdbx_seq_one_letter_code
_entity_poly.pdbx_strand_id
1 'polypeptide(L)'
;MTNGTSQGLFVVVAIIIFGIFIAISYLLFRNTLKPSLSTIFTDSLEQSNCSLSGECSINISSTREDEHYLYAKIREANLERNETEIWIQAEKLENNGLRIVKSSITDSNYNSGTPDMVGSLSFPDTINGKPITHIGNKNGDYPFRLAKLDGHLRLPNKLQYVGYDSFLNCIFEGELKLPSTLTYIDNRAFRDSRFIKSIEFPTDLEYVGTDSFMYSKFSGNLIINHSLKEIGNRAFYSSEFEKVINNSKDLMIQSQSIRLEDNTYYTMQ
;
A
#
# COMPACT_ATOMS: atom_id res chain seq x y z
N MET A 1 -35.89 28.79 54.73
CA MET A 1 -34.49 28.33 54.76
C MET A 1 -34.44 26.84 54.40
N THR A 2 -34.45 26.48 53.12
CA THR A 2 -34.24 25.09 52.64
C THR A 2 -33.64 25.04 51.22
N ASN A 3 -32.81 26.02 50.83
CA ASN A 3 -32.21 26.06 49.48
C ASN A 3 -30.78 25.48 49.40
N GLY A 4 -30.22 24.95 50.49
CA GLY A 4 -28.86 24.37 50.51
C GLY A 4 -28.81 22.85 50.33
N THR A 5 -29.86 22.12 50.75
CA THR A 5 -29.86 20.66 50.79
C THR A 5 -30.09 20.03 49.41
N SER A 6 -30.83 20.69 48.52
CA SER A 6 -31.09 20.21 47.16
C SER A 6 -29.87 20.37 46.26
N GLN A 7 -29.10 21.46 46.39
CA GLN A 7 -27.90 21.69 45.57
C GLN A 7 -26.81 20.65 45.83
N GLY A 8 -26.59 20.25 47.08
CA GLY A 8 -25.64 19.17 47.41
C GLY A 8 -26.03 17.82 46.79
N LEU A 9 -27.32 17.51 46.76
CA LEU A 9 -27.83 16.28 46.15
C LEU A 9 -27.64 16.28 44.63
N PHE A 10 -27.89 17.40 43.94
CA PHE A 10 -27.65 17.51 42.49
C PHE A 10 -26.18 17.34 42.13
N VAL A 11 -25.27 17.88 42.93
CA VAL A 11 -23.82 17.72 42.72
C VAL A 11 -23.41 16.25 42.88
N VAL A 12 -23.91 15.57 43.91
CA VAL A 12 -23.61 14.14 44.13
C VAL A 12 -24.15 13.27 42.98
N VAL A 13 -25.40 13.52 42.54
CA VAL A 13 -25.99 12.79 41.41
C VAL A 13 -25.22 13.04 40.11
N ALA A 14 -24.79 14.28 39.85
CA ALA A 14 -24.00 14.61 38.67
C ALA A 14 -22.63 13.89 38.66
N ILE A 15 -21.95 13.81 39.80
CA ILE A 15 -20.67 13.08 39.93
C ILE A 15 -20.86 11.58 39.66
N ILE A 16 -21.94 10.99 40.19
CA ILE A 16 -22.25 9.57 39.98
C ILE A 16 -22.54 9.30 38.50
N ILE A 17 -23.38 10.12 37.86
CA ILE A 17 -23.70 9.98 36.44
C ILE A 17 -22.43 10.13 35.59
N PHE A 18 -21.58 11.11 35.89
CA PHE A 18 -20.32 11.31 35.17
C PHE A 18 -19.35 10.13 35.35
N GLY A 19 -19.25 9.58 36.57
CA GLY A 19 -18.47 8.38 36.84
C GLY A 19 -18.95 7.15 36.07
N ILE A 20 -20.28 6.96 35.98
CA ILE A 20 -20.89 5.90 35.18
C ILE A 20 -20.61 6.11 33.69
N PHE A 21 -20.71 7.34 33.18
CA PHE A 21 -20.42 7.66 31.79
C PHE A 21 -18.95 7.39 31.42
N ILE A 22 -18.02 7.76 32.31
CA ILE A 22 -16.60 7.42 32.14
C ILE A 22 -16.40 5.90 32.15
N ALA A 23 -17.02 5.19 33.08
CA ALA A 23 -16.89 3.73 33.17
C ALA A 23 -17.46 3.02 31.94
N ILE A 24 -18.63 3.45 31.44
CA ILE A 24 -19.23 2.92 30.22
C ILE A 24 -18.38 3.26 29.00
N SER A 25 -17.90 4.51 28.87
CA SER A 25 -16.99 4.89 27.80
C SER A 25 -15.71 4.05 27.85
N TYR A 26 -15.09 3.89 29.02
CA TYR A 26 -13.94 3.01 29.19
C TYR A 26 -14.26 1.56 28.82
N LEU A 27 -15.41 1.01 29.22
CA LEU A 27 -15.79 -0.37 28.85
C LEU A 27 -16.03 -0.53 27.35
N LEU A 28 -16.68 0.44 26.71
CA LEU A 28 -16.93 0.44 25.26
C LEU A 28 -15.65 0.60 24.47
N PHE A 29 -14.75 1.48 24.90
CA PHE A 29 -13.55 1.83 24.14
C PHE A 29 -12.29 1.08 24.58
N ARG A 30 -12.20 0.45 25.76
CA ARG A 30 -10.94 -0.19 26.23
C ARG A 30 -10.45 -1.29 25.30
N ASN A 31 -11.37 -2.05 24.71
CA ASN A 31 -11.04 -3.16 23.82
C ASN A 31 -10.64 -2.64 22.43
N THR A 32 -11.12 -1.45 22.04
CA THR A 32 -10.74 -0.78 20.79
C THR A 32 -9.45 0.04 20.94
N LEU A 33 -9.26 0.68 22.10
CA LEU A 33 -8.13 1.56 22.44
C LEU A 33 -6.85 0.79 22.73
N LYS A 34 -6.91 -0.37 23.41
CA LYS A 34 -5.69 -1.13 23.73
C LYS A 34 -4.95 -1.62 22.48
N PRO A 35 -5.59 -2.29 21.51
CA PRO A 35 -4.93 -2.66 20.26
C PRO A 35 -4.50 -1.42 19.49
N SER A 36 -5.38 -0.43 19.29
CA SER A 36 -5.06 0.77 18.50
C SER A 36 -3.91 1.60 19.06
N LEU A 37 -3.81 1.83 20.38
CA LEU A 37 -2.65 2.53 20.94
C LEU A 37 -1.37 1.69 20.84
N SER A 38 -1.41 0.40 21.21
CA SER A 38 -0.21 -0.44 21.12
C SER A 38 0.34 -0.52 19.70
N THR A 39 -0.54 -0.54 18.71
CA THR A 39 -0.20 -0.61 17.28
C THR A 39 0.21 0.73 16.71
N ILE A 40 -0.43 1.84 17.11
CA ILE A 40 0.09 3.19 16.85
C ILE A 40 1.51 3.32 17.40
N PHE A 41 1.80 2.81 18.59
CA PHE A 41 3.14 2.89 19.17
C PHE A 41 4.14 1.92 18.52
N THR A 42 3.77 0.70 18.12
CA THR A 42 4.71 -0.21 17.43
C THR A 42 5.00 0.25 16.01
N ASP A 43 3.97 0.60 15.25
CA ASP A 43 4.13 1.03 13.85
C ASP A 43 4.84 2.40 13.82
N SER A 44 4.56 3.30 14.77
CA SER A 44 5.31 4.56 14.90
C SER A 44 6.73 4.36 15.44
N LEU A 45 7.00 3.37 16.28
CA LEU A 45 8.35 3.07 16.78
C LEU A 45 9.20 2.40 15.69
N GLU A 46 8.64 1.46 14.92
CA GLU A 46 9.29 0.89 13.75
C GLU A 46 9.52 1.97 12.69
N GLN A 47 8.52 2.78 12.34
CA GLN A 47 8.67 3.86 11.37
C GLN A 47 9.62 4.98 11.85
N SER A 48 9.65 5.30 13.15
CA SER A 48 10.59 6.29 13.69
C SER A 48 12.02 5.76 13.78
N ASN A 49 12.21 4.49 14.17
CA ASN A 49 13.52 3.82 14.08
C ASN A 49 14.00 3.72 12.62
N CYS A 50 13.09 3.51 11.66
CA CYS A 50 13.38 3.55 10.23
C CYS A 50 13.79 4.96 9.77
N SER A 51 13.09 5.99 10.23
CA SER A 51 13.36 7.39 9.85
C SER A 51 14.68 7.92 10.44
N LEU A 52 15.12 7.40 11.60
CA LEU A 52 16.37 7.78 12.25
C LEU A 52 17.61 7.06 11.70
N SER A 53 17.44 5.88 11.07
CA SER A 53 18.56 5.04 10.59
C SER A 53 18.84 5.15 9.09
N GLY A 54 18.03 5.88 8.33
CA GLY A 54 18.28 6.18 6.92
C GLY A 54 17.97 5.05 5.94
N GLU A 55 18.06 3.78 6.32
CA GLU A 55 17.61 2.63 5.53
C GLU A 55 17.29 1.44 6.46
N CYS A 56 16.02 1.24 6.82
CA CYS A 56 15.61 -0.02 7.44
C CYS A 56 15.46 -1.08 6.36
N SER A 57 16.53 -1.85 6.12
CA SER A 57 16.47 -3.02 5.27
C SER A 57 15.91 -4.20 6.06
N ILE A 58 14.68 -4.62 5.75
CA ILE A 58 14.07 -5.81 6.34
C ILE A 58 14.50 -7.03 5.53
N ASN A 59 15.16 -7.98 6.18
CA ASN A 59 15.50 -9.28 5.63
C ASN A 59 14.69 -10.37 6.33
N ILE A 60 14.14 -11.31 5.56
CA ILE A 60 13.50 -12.51 6.09
C ILE A 60 14.18 -13.77 5.54
N SER A 61 13.94 -14.90 6.21
CA SER A 61 14.37 -16.22 5.71
C SER A 61 13.26 -16.88 4.92
N SER A 62 13.59 -17.56 3.83
CA SER A 62 12.64 -18.42 3.12
C SER A 62 12.32 -19.68 3.92
N THR A 63 11.08 -20.15 3.83
CA THR A 63 10.66 -21.44 4.40
C THR A 63 11.12 -22.60 3.52
N ARG A 64 11.09 -22.42 2.19
CA ARG A 64 11.52 -23.43 1.21
C ARG A 64 12.27 -22.74 0.08
N GLU A 65 13.25 -23.44 -0.48
CA GLU A 65 14.07 -22.99 -1.58
C GLU A 65 14.31 -24.17 -2.54
N ASP A 66 14.04 -23.98 -3.82
CA ASP A 66 14.45 -24.89 -4.90
C ASP A 66 15.42 -24.18 -5.84
N GLU A 67 15.79 -24.81 -6.97
CA GLU A 67 16.75 -24.22 -7.92
C GLU A 67 16.29 -22.86 -8.47
N HIS A 68 14.99 -22.68 -8.73
CA HIS A 68 14.41 -21.52 -9.42
C HIS A 68 13.65 -20.58 -8.48
N TYR A 69 13.08 -21.09 -7.38
CA TYR A 69 12.16 -20.36 -6.53
C TYR A 69 12.52 -20.38 -5.04
N LEU A 70 12.06 -19.34 -4.36
CA LEU A 70 11.99 -19.19 -2.92
C LEU A 70 10.53 -19.09 -2.49
N TYR A 71 10.19 -19.71 -1.38
CA TYR A 71 8.88 -19.60 -0.75
C TYR A 71 9.04 -19.00 0.63
N ALA A 72 8.37 -17.88 0.87
CA ALA A 72 8.52 -17.16 2.12
C ALA A 72 7.17 -16.66 2.62
N LYS A 73 7.01 -16.71 3.95
CA LYS A 73 5.93 -16.01 4.63
C LYS A 73 6.37 -14.59 4.92
N ILE A 74 5.66 -13.61 4.36
CA ILE A 74 5.97 -12.19 4.54
C ILE A 74 5.08 -11.51 5.58
N ARG A 75 3.95 -12.14 5.94
CA ARG A 75 3.03 -11.64 6.96
C ARG A 75 2.39 -12.79 7.72
N GLU A 76 2.40 -12.71 9.04
CA GLU A 76 1.63 -13.59 9.92
C GLU A 76 0.17 -13.12 9.99
N ALA A 77 -0.77 -14.05 10.21
CA ALA A 77 -2.16 -13.68 10.43
C ALA A 77 -2.33 -12.95 11.76
N ASN A 78 -3.15 -11.89 11.76
CA ASN A 78 -3.51 -11.15 12.97
C ASN A 78 -5.02 -10.91 13.01
N LEU A 79 -5.71 -11.68 13.87
CA LEU A 79 -7.16 -11.61 14.02
C LEU A 79 -7.65 -10.27 14.58
N GLU A 80 -6.84 -9.56 15.38
CA GLU A 80 -7.22 -8.26 15.94
C GLU A 80 -7.21 -7.15 14.89
N ARG A 81 -6.35 -7.27 13.87
CA ARG A 81 -6.23 -6.33 12.75
C ARG A 81 -6.99 -6.76 11.50
N ASN A 82 -7.71 -7.89 11.55
CA ASN A 82 -8.32 -8.52 10.36
C ASN A 82 -7.28 -8.76 9.24
N GLU A 83 -6.07 -9.19 9.61
CA GLU A 83 -4.98 -9.49 8.66
C GLU A 83 -4.88 -11.01 8.46
N THR A 84 -4.93 -11.46 7.21
CA THR A 84 -4.63 -12.85 6.86
C THR A 84 -3.12 -13.08 6.80
N GLU A 85 -2.64 -14.32 6.85
CA GLU A 85 -1.24 -14.56 6.52
C GLU A 85 -0.98 -14.32 5.02
N ILE A 86 0.24 -13.96 4.65
CA ILE A 86 0.63 -13.82 3.25
C ILE A 86 1.93 -14.58 2.99
N TRP A 87 1.85 -15.45 2.01
CA TRP A 87 2.93 -16.22 1.45
C TRP A 87 3.22 -15.76 0.03
N ILE A 88 4.49 -15.82 -0.36
CA ILE A 88 4.95 -15.49 -1.71
C ILE A 88 5.84 -16.58 -2.28
N GLN A 89 5.71 -16.78 -3.59
CA GLN A 89 6.69 -17.49 -4.40
C GLN A 89 7.51 -16.45 -5.15
N ALA A 90 8.81 -16.43 -4.91
CA ALA A 90 9.75 -15.53 -5.56
C ALA A 90 10.72 -16.31 -6.45
N GLU A 91 10.79 -15.95 -7.72
CA GLU A 91 11.75 -16.47 -8.68
C GLU A 91 13.11 -15.81 -8.50
N LYS A 92 14.17 -16.61 -8.60
CA LYS A 92 15.56 -16.14 -8.57
C LYS A 92 15.94 -15.63 -9.95
N LEU A 93 16.40 -14.38 -10.00
CA LEU A 93 16.91 -13.76 -11.22
C LEU A 93 18.42 -13.98 -11.35
N GLU A 94 18.93 -13.96 -12.59
CA GLU A 94 20.36 -14.11 -12.89
C GLU A 94 21.22 -13.02 -12.23
N ASN A 95 20.67 -11.82 -12.03
CA ASN A 95 21.34 -10.68 -11.38
C ASN A 95 21.31 -10.74 -9.84
N ASN A 96 21.04 -11.91 -9.26
CA ASN A 96 20.88 -12.13 -7.82
C ASN A 96 19.68 -11.40 -7.18
N GLY A 97 18.83 -10.74 -7.97
CA GLY A 97 17.56 -10.19 -7.53
C GLY A 97 16.47 -11.25 -7.43
N LEU A 98 15.37 -10.90 -6.77
CA LEU A 98 14.16 -11.70 -6.67
C LEU A 98 13.00 -11.03 -7.38
N ARG A 99 12.19 -11.87 -8.02
CA ARG A 99 10.91 -11.49 -8.63
C ARG A 99 9.78 -12.21 -7.94
N ILE A 100 8.86 -11.49 -7.31
CA ILE A 100 7.65 -12.11 -6.75
C ILE A 100 6.72 -12.47 -7.92
N VAL A 101 6.44 -13.76 -8.10
CA VAL A 101 5.62 -14.25 -9.22
C VAL A 101 4.21 -14.63 -8.78
N LYS A 102 4.06 -15.12 -7.54
CA LYS A 102 2.76 -15.57 -7.00
C LYS A 102 2.66 -15.28 -5.51
N SER A 103 1.42 -15.25 -5.01
CA SER A 103 1.15 -15.21 -3.57
C SER A 103 0.02 -16.17 -3.18
N SER A 104 -0.16 -16.37 -1.87
CA SER A 104 -1.25 -17.17 -1.27
C SER A 104 -1.48 -16.75 0.18
N ILE A 105 -2.65 -17.07 0.73
CA ILE A 105 -2.97 -16.94 2.18
C ILE A 105 -2.64 -18.22 2.97
N THR A 106 -1.99 -19.18 2.33
CA THR A 106 -1.49 -20.42 2.96
C THR A 106 -0.16 -20.80 2.34
N ASP A 107 0.61 -21.69 2.98
CA ASP A 107 1.85 -22.24 2.38
C ASP A 107 1.59 -23.29 1.27
N SER A 108 0.53 -23.07 0.49
CA SER A 108 0.07 -23.93 -0.59
C SER A 108 -0.71 -23.10 -1.63
N ASN A 109 -0.96 -23.69 -2.80
CA ASN A 109 -1.81 -23.09 -3.85
C ASN A 109 -1.37 -21.69 -4.30
N TYR A 110 -0.06 -21.47 -4.46
CA TYR A 110 0.48 -20.26 -5.06
C TYR A 110 -0.11 -20.04 -6.45
N ASN A 111 -1.05 -19.10 -6.55
CA ASN A 111 -1.87 -18.84 -7.73
C ASN A 111 -1.67 -17.41 -8.22
N SER A 112 -2.56 -16.47 -7.92
CA SER A 112 -2.57 -15.12 -8.49
C SER A 112 -3.42 -14.18 -7.64
N GLY A 113 -2.92 -13.84 -6.44
CA GLY A 113 -3.68 -13.08 -5.44
C GLY A 113 -5.02 -13.71 -5.05
N THR A 114 -5.66 -13.19 -4.01
CA THR A 114 -7.04 -13.57 -3.65
C THR A 114 -7.74 -12.41 -2.93
N PRO A 115 -9.06 -12.23 -3.12
CA PRO A 115 -9.86 -11.32 -2.30
C PRO A 115 -9.80 -11.56 -0.79
N ASP A 116 -9.34 -12.74 -0.37
CA ASP A 116 -9.17 -13.11 1.05
C ASP A 116 -7.87 -12.54 1.65
N MET A 117 -6.99 -11.95 0.83
CA MET A 117 -5.86 -11.16 1.33
C MET A 117 -6.38 -9.80 1.81
N VAL A 118 -6.45 -9.63 3.13
CA VAL A 118 -6.98 -8.43 3.80
C VAL A 118 -5.96 -7.82 4.76
N GLY A 119 -6.08 -6.53 5.07
CA GLY A 119 -5.17 -5.78 5.94
C GLY A 119 -3.91 -5.26 5.24
N SER A 120 -2.94 -4.77 6.01
CA SER A 120 -1.74 -4.09 5.48
C SER A 120 -0.73 -5.06 4.87
N LEU A 121 -0.05 -4.65 3.79
CA LEU A 121 1.02 -5.43 3.15
C LEU A 121 2.35 -4.69 3.23
N SER A 122 3.27 -5.23 4.04
CA SER A 122 4.65 -4.74 4.10
C SER A 122 5.60 -5.77 3.54
N PHE A 123 6.20 -5.47 2.39
CA PHE A 123 7.23 -6.33 1.82
C PHE A 123 8.55 -6.22 2.60
N PRO A 124 9.29 -7.33 2.77
CA PRO A 124 10.69 -7.26 3.13
C PRO A 124 11.50 -6.68 1.96
N ASP A 125 12.67 -6.14 2.25
CA ASP A 125 13.59 -5.67 1.21
C ASP A 125 14.38 -6.83 0.60
N THR A 126 14.66 -7.86 1.41
CA THR A 126 15.44 -9.03 1.01
C THR A 126 14.85 -10.33 1.57
N ILE A 127 15.08 -11.43 0.84
CA ILE A 127 14.80 -12.81 1.29
C ILE A 127 16.10 -13.59 1.16
N ASN A 128 16.59 -14.18 2.25
CA ASN A 128 17.92 -14.80 2.32
C ASN A 128 19.03 -13.82 1.85
N GLY A 129 18.89 -12.53 2.13
CA GLY A 129 19.81 -11.48 1.70
C GLY A 129 19.76 -11.11 0.20
N LYS A 130 18.89 -11.75 -0.60
CA LYS A 130 18.68 -11.40 -2.00
C LYS A 130 17.61 -10.31 -2.12
N PRO A 131 17.86 -9.20 -2.85
CA PRO A 131 16.93 -8.08 -2.91
C PRO A 131 15.70 -8.38 -3.76
N ILE A 132 14.53 -7.96 -3.30
CA ILE A 132 13.31 -7.96 -4.11
C ILE A 132 13.39 -6.78 -5.07
N THR A 133 13.52 -7.08 -6.36
CA THR A 133 13.70 -6.08 -7.41
C THR A 133 12.50 -6.02 -8.36
N HIS A 134 11.67 -7.07 -8.40
CA HIS A 134 10.51 -7.14 -9.29
C HIS A 134 9.29 -7.69 -8.55
N ILE A 135 8.11 -7.14 -8.83
CA ILE A 135 6.82 -7.72 -8.42
C ILE A 135 6.00 -7.98 -9.69
N GLY A 136 5.77 -9.25 -9.98
CA GLY A 136 5.18 -9.72 -11.24
C GLY A 136 6.16 -9.65 -12.40
N ASN A 137 5.67 -10.02 -13.59
CA ASN A 137 6.42 -10.01 -14.83
C ASN A 137 5.57 -9.40 -15.96
N LYS A 138 6.16 -9.26 -17.16
CA LYS A 138 5.42 -8.81 -18.35
C LYS A 138 4.54 -9.90 -19.00
N ASN A 139 4.73 -11.16 -18.60
CA ASN A 139 4.16 -12.35 -19.23
C ASN A 139 2.88 -12.86 -18.53
N GLY A 140 2.32 -12.13 -17.56
CA GLY A 140 1.07 -12.51 -16.91
C GLY A 140 1.19 -13.11 -15.51
N ASP A 141 2.25 -12.82 -14.76
CA ASP A 141 2.28 -13.11 -13.32
C ASP A 141 1.52 -12.02 -12.54
N TYR A 142 0.48 -12.41 -11.81
CA TYR A 142 -0.44 -11.49 -11.10
C TYR A 142 -0.38 -11.67 -9.58
N PRO A 143 0.78 -11.44 -8.94
CA PRO A 143 1.02 -11.92 -7.60
C PRO A 143 0.00 -11.42 -6.57
N PHE A 144 -0.57 -10.22 -6.69
CA PHE A 144 -1.52 -9.66 -5.71
C PHE A 144 -2.86 -9.26 -6.31
N ARG A 145 -3.20 -9.73 -7.51
CA ARG A 145 -4.47 -9.40 -8.16
C ARG A 145 -5.67 -9.71 -7.25
N LEU A 146 -6.63 -8.78 -7.23
CA LEU A 146 -7.87 -8.83 -6.45
C LEU A 146 -7.69 -8.79 -4.92
N ALA A 147 -6.46 -8.57 -4.41
CA ALA A 147 -6.22 -8.52 -2.97
C ALA A 147 -6.91 -7.29 -2.34
N LYS A 148 -7.67 -7.51 -1.26
CA LYS A 148 -8.40 -6.48 -0.51
C LYS A 148 -7.56 -5.93 0.64
N LEU A 149 -6.35 -5.48 0.31
CA LEU A 149 -5.36 -5.00 1.27
C LEU A 149 -5.71 -3.63 1.84
N ASP A 150 -6.80 -3.53 2.61
CA ASP A 150 -7.38 -2.33 3.21
C ASP A 150 -6.51 -1.66 4.29
N GLY A 151 -5.19 -1.80 4.21
CA GLY A 151 -4.21 -1.11 5.04
C GLY A 151 -3.10 -0.47 4.21
N HIS A 152 -1.95 -0.26 4.86
CA HIS A 152 -0.79 0.35 4.21
C HIS A 152 -0.08 -0.64 3.27
N LEU A 153 0.47 -0.13 2.17
CA LEU A 153 1.36 -0.87 1.28
C LEU A 153 2.78 -0.32 1.43
N ARG A 154 3.73 -1.16 1.86
CA ARG A 154 5.17 -0.84 1.81
C ARG A 154 5.84 -1.69 0.76
N LEU A 155 6.39 -1.03 -0.27
CA LEU A 155 7.18 -1.66 -1.33
C LEU A 155 8.66 -1.84 -0.90
N PRO A 156 9.39 -2.84 -1.47
CA PRO A 156 10.82 -3.02 -1.23
C PRO A 156 11.65 -1.82 -1.70
N ASN A 157 12.69 -1.45 -0.96
CA ASN A 157 13.52 -0.27 -1.25
C ASN A 157 14.31 -0.38 -2.58
N LYS A 158 14.63 -1.60 -3.02
CA LYS A 158 15.35 -1.89 -4.28
C LYS A 158 14.42 -2.34 -5.41
N LEU A 159 13.11 -2.13 -5.27
CA LEU A 159 12.12 -2.50 -6.29
C LEU A 159 12.30 -1.62 -7.54
N GLN A 160 12.56 -2.26 -8.67
CA GLN A 160 12.81 -1.64 -9.96
C GLN A 160 11.62 -1.76 -10.92
N TYR A 161 10.77 -2.78 -10.73
CA TYR A 161 9.71 -3.14 -11.67
C TYR A 161 8.43 -3.59 -10.98
N VAL A 162 7.30 -3.04 -11.40
CA VAL A 162 5.96 -3.58 -11.11
C VAL A 162 5.34 -4.08 -12.41
N GLY A 163 5.06 -5.37 -12.45
CA GLY A 163 4.59 -6.10 -13.61
C GLY A 163 3.10 -6.01 -13.89
N TYR A 164 2.75 -6.64 -15.00
CA TYR A 164 1.44 -6.60 -15.60
C TYR A 164 0.39 -7.16 -14.63
N ASP A 165 -0.69 -6.40 -14.39
CA ASP A 165 -1.79 -6.77 -13.49
C ASP A 165 -1.37 -7.12 -12.03
N SER A 166 -0.14 -6.80 -11.59
CA SER A 166 0.40 -7.23 -10.29
C SER A 166 -0.47 -6.89 -9.09
N PHE A 167 -1.08 -5.71 -9.10
CA PHE A 167 -2.01 -5.20 -8.10
C PHE A 167 -3.35 -4.80 -8.75
N LEU A 168 -3.77 -5.52 -9.80
CA LEU A 168 -5.07 -5.26 -10.44
C LEU A 168 -6.20 -5.43 -9.43
N ASN A 169 -7.07 -4.43 -9.34
CA ASN A 169 -8.28 -4.42 -8.51
C ASN A 169 -7.98 -4.64 -7.02
N CYS A 170 -6.92 -3.97 -6.53
CA CYS A 170 -6.54 -3.94 -5.13
C CYS A 170 -7.14 -2.73 -4.40
N ILE A 171 -7.57 -2.93 -3.17
CA ILE A 171 -8.05 -1.83 -2.32
C ILE A 171 -6.95 -1.55 -1.32
N PHE A 172 -6.38 -0.33 -1.30
CA PHE A 172 -5.40 0.09 -0.31
C PHE A 172 -5.92 1.25 0.54
N GLU A 173 -5.58 1.25 1.83
CA GLU A 173 -5.82 2.39 2.72
C GLU A 173 -4.50 3.10 3.02
N GLY A 174 -4.16 4.09 2.20
CA GLY A 174 -2.98 4.91 2.43
C GLY A 174 -2.41 5.58 1.19
N GLU A 175 -1.18 6.07 1.39
CA GLU A 175 -0.34 6.64 0.35
C GLU A 175 0.41 5.52 -0.37
N LEU A 176 0.40 5.53 -1.71
CA LEU A 176 1.29 4.69 -2.48
C LEU A 176 2.67 5.36 -2.55
N LYS A 177 3.58 4.94 -1.68
CA LYS A 177 4.99 5.38 -1.73
C LYS A 177 5.78 4.50 -2.67
N LEU A 178 6.16 5.06 -3.81
CA LEU A 178 7.01 4.39 -4.79
C LEU A 178 8.48 4.52 -4.39
N PRO A 179 9.27 3.44 -4.40
CA PRO A 179 10.68 3.50 -4.05
C PRO A 179 11.47 4.27 -5.11
N SER A 180 12.53 4.98 -4.70
CA SER A 180 13.35 5.79 -5.61
C SER A 180 14.00 5.00 -6.74
N THR A 181 14.19 3.69 -6.55
CA THR A 181 14.80 2.79 -7.54
C THR A 181 13.81 2.25 -8.57
N LEU A 182 12.52 2.58 -8.47
CA LEU A 182 11.49 2.09 -9.38
C LEU A 182 11.64 2.77 -10.75
N THR A 183 11.85 1.95 -11.78
CA THR A 183 12.07 2.42 -13.16
C THR A 183 10.89 2.15 -14.09
N TYR A 184 10.03 1.18 -13.74
CA TYR A 184 8.98 0.71 -14.65
C TYR A 184 7.71 0.27 -13.91
N ILE A 185 6.57 0.76 -14.38
CA ILE A 185 5.23 0.29 -14.01
C ILE A 185 4.55 -0.21 -15.28
N ASP A 186 4.26 -1.50 -15.34
CA ASP A 186 3.75 -2.16 -16.54
C ASP A 186 2.23 -1.96 -16.71
N ASN A 187 1.70 -2.45 -17.83
CA ASN A 187 0.30 -2.29 -18.19
C ASN A 187 -0.61 -2.86 -17.10
N ARG A 188 -1.64 -2.09 -16.73
CA ARG A 188 -2.66 -2.46 -15.73
C ARG A 188 -2.13 -2.82 -14.33
N ALA A 189 -0.86 -2.53 -14.02
CA ALA A 189 -0.22 -2.88 -12.75
C ALA A 189 -1.04 -2.53 -11.51
N PHE A 190 -1.73 -1.39 -11.51
CA PHE A 190 -2.58 -0.88 -10.43
C PHE A 190 -3.98 -0.49 -10.93
N ARG A 191 -4.44 -1.09 -12.03
CA ARG A 191 -5.76 -0.80 -12.58
C ARG A 191 -6.85 -1.13 -11.56
N ASP A 192 -7.95 -0.36 -11.57
CA ASP A 192 -9.11 -0.53 -10.68
C ASP A 192 -8.71 -0.52 -9.18
N SER A 193 -7.59 0.12 -8.82
CA SER A 193 -7.10 0.15 -7.44
C SER A 193 -7.50 1.42 -6.69
N ARG A 194 -7.67 1.34 -5.37
CA ARG A 194 -8.00 2.51 -4.54
C ARG A 194 -6.80 2.98 -3.73
N PHE A 195 -6.50 4.27 -3.78
CA PHE A 195 -5.50 4.95 -2.96
C PHE A 195 -6.14 6.19 -2.30
N ILE A 196 -5.58 6.69 -1.19
CA ILE A 196 -6.22 7.75 -0.37
C ILE A 196 -5.39 9.05 -0.35
N LYS A 197 -4.34 9.17 -1.16
CA LYS A 197 -3.49 10.38 -1.20
C LYS A 197 -2.95 10.65 -2.60
N SER A 198 -2.20 11.74 -2.71
CA SER A 198 -1.34 12.04 -3.85
C SER A 198 -0.41 10.87 -4.20
N ILE A 199 0.00 10.82 -5.46
CA ILE A 199 1.06 9.93 -5.94
C ILE A 199 2.18 10.79 -6.52
N GLU A 200 3.40 10.53 -6.05
CA GLU A 200 4.63 11.12 -6.57
C GLU A 200 5.45 10.04 -7.26
N PHE A 201 5.77 10.27 -8.53
CA PHE A 201 6.63 9.37 -9.28
C PHE A 201 8.10 9.57 -8.90
N PRO A 202 8.87 8.51 -8.65
CA PRO A 202 10.27 8.66 -8.29
C PRO A 202 11.07 9.24 -9.45
N THR A 203 12.23 9.82 -9.14
CA THR A 203 13.07 10.51 -10.12
C THR A 203 13.61 9.59 -11.21
N ASP A 204 13.64 8.28 -10.99
CA ASP A 204 14.21 7.31 -11.93
C ASP A 204 13.11 6.52 -12.68
N LEU A 205 11.83 6.84 -12.46
CA LEU A 205 10.72 6.19 -13.16
C LEU A 205 10.72 6.63 -14.62
N GLU A 206 10.88 5.68 -15.54
CA GLU A 206 10.97 5.94 -16.97
C GLU A 206 9.66 5.68 -17.72
N TYR A 207 8.87 4.71 -17.25
CA TYR A 207 7.69 4.22 -17.97
C TYR A 207 6.52 3.91 -17.05
N VAL A 208 5.33 4.35 -17.48
CA VAL A 208 4.02 4.01 -16.89
C VAL A 208 3.13 3.43 -17.97
N GLY A 209 2.71 2.18 -17.82
CA GLY A 209 2.05 1.41 -18.87
C GLY A 209 0.62 1.80 -19.20
N THR A 210 0.14 1.21 -20.27
CA THR A 210 -1.25 1.29 -20.72
C THR A 210 -2.19 0.83 -19.60
N ASP A 211 -3.22 1.62 -19.34
CA ASP A 211 -4.23 1.39 -18.31
C ASP A 211 -3.67 1.18 -16.88
N SER A 212 -2.41 1.51 -16.59
CA SER A 212 -1.71 1.11 -15.34
C SER A 212 -2.40 1.56 -14.05
N PHE A 213 -3.10 2.69 -14.08
CA PHE A 213 -3.89 3.26 -12.99
C PHE A 213 -5.34 3.59 -13.45
N MET A 214 -5.81 2.93 -14.52
CA MET A 214 -7.16 3.15 -15.04
C MET A 214 -8.20 2.86 -13.96
N TYR A 215 -9.20 3.73 -13.81
CA TYR A 215 -10.22 3.67 -12.74
C TYR A 215 -9.69 3.73 -11.31
N SER A 216 -8.41 4.07 -11.13
CA SER A 216 -7.84 4.18 -9.79
C SER A 216 -8.26 5.49 -9.14
N LYS A 217 -8.73 5.40 -7.90
CA LYS A 217 -9.20 6.57 -7.16
C LYS A 217 -8.05 7.12 -6.34
N PHE A 218 -7.62 8.35 -6.62
CA PHE A 218 -6.75 9.11 -5.76
C PHE A 218 -7.55 10.30 -5.20
N SER A 219 -7.09 10.89 -4.12
CA SER A 219 -7.72 12.07 -3.50
C SER A 219 -6.73 13.21 -3.30
N GLY A 220 -5.71 13.27 -4.16
CA GLY A 220 -4.64 14.27 -4.09
C GLY A 220 -4.05 14.55 -5.48
N ASN A 221 -2.80 15.01 -5.51
CA ASN A 221 -2.12 15.39 -6.73
C ASN A 221 -1.41 14.20 -7.40
N LEU A 222 -1.28 14.26 -8.72
CA LEU A 222 -0.31 13.47 -9.48
C LEU A 222 0.93 14.34 -9.71
N ILE A 223 2.08 13.93 -9.19
CA ILE A 223 3.36 14.62 -9.38
C ILE A 223 4.24 13.78 -10.31
N ILE A 224 4.47 14.30 -11.51
CA ILE A 224 5.33 13.68 -12.53
C ILE A 224 6.71 14.32 -12.46
N ASN A 225 7.75 13.51 -12.23
CA ASN A 225 9.13 13.93 -12.17
C ASN A 225 9.85 13.85 -13.54
N HIS A 226 11.06 14.42 -13.61
CA HIS A 226 11.71 14.81 -14.86
C HIS A 226 12.19 13.65 -15.75
N SER A 227 12.44 12.46 -15.21
CA SER A 227 12.98 11.33 -16.00
C SER A 227 11.91 10.47 -16.66
N LEU A 228 10.62 10.73 -16.41
CA LEU A 228 9.54 9.97 -17.02
C LEU A 228 9.52 10.23 -18.53
N LYS A 229 9.72 9.17 -19.31
CA LYS A 229 9.80 9.20 -20.76
C LYS A 229 8.43 8.98 -21.39
N GLU A 230 7.63 8.07 -20.83
CA GLU A 230 6.33 7.73 -21.42
C GLU A 230 5.25 7.42 -20.38
N ILE A 231 4.05 7.94 -20.62
CA ILE A 231 2.80 7.49 -20.03
C ILE A 231 1.95 6.85 -21.13
N GLY A 232 1.64 5.57 -20.94
CA GLY A 232 0.88 4.73 -21.85
C GLY A 232 -0.59 5.13 -21.97
N ASN A 233 -1.24 4.61 -23.02
CA ASN A 233 -2.62 4.94 -23.35
C ASN A 233 -3.55 4.67 -22.15
N ARG A 234 -4.45 5.60 -21.84
CA ARG A 234 -5.42 5.49 -20.72
C ARG A 234 -4.81 5.14 -19.35
N ALA A 235 -3.51 5.37 -19.13
CA ALA A 235 -2.84 5.03 -17.88
C ALA A 235 -3.60 5.52 -16.65
N PHE A 236 -4.21 6.70 -16.72
CA PHE A 236 -5.03 7.34 -15.70
C PHE A 236 -6.44 7.68 -16.20
N TYR A 237 -6.97 6.87 -17.13
CA TYR A 237 -8.33 7.07 -17.60
C TYR A 237 -9.33 6.80 -16.48
N SER A 238 -10.23 7.76 -16.23
CA SER A 238 -11.19 7.72 -15.13
C SER A 238 -10.54 7.56 -13.75
N SER A 239 -9.30 8.05 -13.59
CA SER A 239 -8.70 8.31 -12.29
C SER A 239 -9.08 9.71 -11.80
N GLU A 240 -9.18 9.89 -10.49
CA GLU A 240 -9.53 11.17 -9.86
C GLU A 240 -8.26 11.80 -9.27
N PHE A 241 -7.94 13.06 -9.64
CA PHE A 241 -6.83 13.83 -9.09
C PHE A 241 -7.27 15.27 -8.84
N GLU A 242 -6.77 15.89 -7.77
CA GLU A 242 -7.00 17.32 -7.53
C GLU A 242 -6.24 18.18 -8.54
N LYS A 243 -4.96 17.86 -8.79
CA LYS A 243 -4.09 18.53 -9.76
C LYS A 243 -3.05 17.59 -10.34
N VAL A 244 -2.63 17.89 -11.57
CA VAL A 244 -1.47 17.25 -12.21
C VAL A 244 -0.33 18.27 -12.24
N ILE A 245 0.78 17.94 -11.58
CA ILE A 245 2.01 18.74 -11.56
C ILE A 245 3.04 18.00 -12.39
N ASN A 246 3.42 18.57 -13.53
CA ASN A 246 4.37 17.95 -14.44
C ASN A 246 5.69 18.71 -14.45
N ASN A 247 6.76 18.03 -14.01
CA ASN A 247 8.12 18.54 -14.02
C ASN A 247 8.96 17.93 -15.16
N SER A 248 8.38 17.07 -16.02
CA SER A 248 9.06 16.50 -17.19
C SER A 248 8.89 17.39 -18.41
N LYS A 249 9.99 17.57 -19.16
CA LYS A 249 10.03 18.38 -20.38
C LYS A 249 9.85 17.54 -21.65
N ASP A 250 10.30 16.30 -21.61
CA ASP A 250 10.38 15.41 -22.78
C ASP A 250 9.37 14.25 -22.69
N LEU A 251 8.33 14.41 -21.86
CA LEU A 251 7.34 13.37 -21.61
C LEU A 251 6.47 13.09 -22.83
N MET A 252 6.50 11.85 -23.30
CA MET A 252 5.53 11.33 -24.26
C MET A 252 4.26 10.90 -23.53
N ILE A 253 3.16 11.61 -23.78
CA ILE A 253 1.84 11.25 -23.26
C ILE A 253 1.03 10.64 -24.40
N GLN A 254 0.72 9.35 -24.30
CA GLN A 254 -0.13 8.68 -25.28
C GLN A 254 -1.57 9.20 -25.21
N SER A 255 -2.39 8.91 -26.22
CA SER A 255 -3.78 9.39 -26.26
C SER A 255 -4.57 8.99 -25.01
N GLN A 256 -5.38 9.93 -24.50
CA GLN A 256 -6.30 9.70 -23.38
C GLN A 256 -5.64 9.25 -22.06
N SER A 257 -4.34 9.48 -21.89
CA SER A 257 -3.57 8.99 -20.74
C SER A 257 -4.07 9.53 -19.41
N ILE A 258 -4.35 10.83 -19.28
CA ILE A 258 -4.81 11.44 -18.03
C ILE A 258 -6.08 12.24 -18.33
N ARG A 259 -7.20 11.87 -17.71
CA ARG A 259 -8.48 12.59 -17.84
C ARG A 259 -8.65 13.54 -16.65
N LEU A 260 -9.02 14.78 -16.93
CA LEU A 260 -9.29 15.81 -15.93
C LEU A 260 -10.78 15.84 -15.55
N GLU A 261 -11.12 16.54 -14.46
CA GLU A 261 -12.49 16.63 -13.94
C GLU A 261 -13.49 17.22 -14.95
N ASP A 262 -13.04 18.12 -15.84
CA ASP A 262 -13.84 18.75 -16.88
C ASP A 262 -14.08 17.85 -18.11
N ASN A 263 -13.69 16.57 -18.04
CA ASN A 263 -13.71 15.58 -19.12
C ASN A 263 -12.75 15.86 -20.28
N THR A 264 -11.83 16.82 -20.14
CA THR A 264 -10.72 16.98 -21.06
C THR A 264 -9.58 16.02 -20.71
N TYR A 265 -8.59 15.94 -21.59
CA TYR A 265 -7.39 15.17 -21.36
C TYR A 265 -6.21 16.11 -21.13
N TYR A 266 -5.36 15.77 -20.17
CA TYR A 266 -4.11 16.47 -19.94
C TYR A 266 -3.28 16.44 -21.24
N THR A 267 -2.81 17.61 -21.64
CA THR A 267 -1.89 17.78 -22.76
C THR A 267 -0.66 18.51 -22.25
N MET A 268 0.51 18.21 -22.84
CA MET A 268 1.72 18.99 -22.58
C MET A 268 1.48 20.42 -23.07
N GLN A 269 1.74 21.42 -22.22
CA GLN A 269 1.73 22.84 -22.60
C GLN A 269 3.02 23.23 -23.33
#